data_AF-Q1LNW5-F1
#
_entry.id   AF-Q1LNW5-F1
#
_cell.length_a   1.000
_cell.length_b   1.000
_cell.length_c   1.000
_cell.angle_alpha   90.00
_cell.angle_beta   90.00
_cell.angle_gamma   90.00
#
_symmetry.space_group_name_H-M   'P 1'
#
loop_
_entity.id
_entity.type
_entity.pdbx_description
1 polymer ?
#
loop_
_entity_poly.entity_id
_entity_poly.type
_entity_poly.pdbx_seq_one_letter_code
_entity_poly.pdbx_strand_id
1 'polypeptide(L)'
;MKTESRMSEAVAQWAGHLEAIEAEGISAQAYARREGVSAASLYYWRRRLKSRQPSAAIEAAPRLVSVHLGETPEPVRCTLLVAPGVRLELMQLPSAAWLAQLAAAVARQVR
;
A
#
# COMPACT_ATOMS: atom_id res chain seq x y z
N MET A 1 -26.16 -27.80 -28.09
CA MET A 1 -25.47 -26.50 -28.22
C MET A 1 -26.00 -25.44 -27.23
N LYS A 2 -26.22 -25.79 -25.94
CA LYS A 2 -26.82 -24.89 -24.91
C LYS A 2 -25.95 -24.75 -23.65
N THR A 3 -24.88 -25.54 -23.57
CA THR A 3 -23.96 -25.63 -22.43
C THR A 3 -22.82 -24.63 -22.54
N GLU A 4 -22.33 -24.31 -23.74
CA GLU A 4 -21.25 -23.35 -23.93
C GLU A 4 -21.66 -21.90 -23.65
N SER A 5 -22.88 -21.51 -24.03
CA SER A 5 -23.39 -20.14 -23.85
C SER A 5 -23.61 -19.77 -22.36
N ARG A 6 -24.09 -20.70 -21.53
CA ARG A 6 -24.20 -20.47 -20.06
C ARG A 6 -22.83 -20.38 -19.39
N MET A 7 -21.83 -21.09 -19.93
CA MET A 7 -20.48 -21.05 -19.41
C MET A 7 -19.76 -19.74 -19.75
N SER A 8 -20.01 -19.14 -20.93
CA SER A 8 -19.45 -17.83 -21.28
C SER A 8 -20.09 -16.69 -20.48
N GLU A 9 -21.39 -16.76 -20.20
CA GLU A 9 -22.07 -15.75 -19.37
C GLU A 9 -21.57 -15.77 -17.93
N ALA A 10 -21.42 -16.96 -17.34
CA ALA A 10 -20.82 -17.09 -16.01
C ALA A 10 -19.39 -16.52 -15.99
N VAL A 11 -18.58 -16.83 -17.01
CA VAL A 11 -17.22 -16.29 -17.13
C VAL A 11 -17.21 -14.76 -17.16
N ALA A 12 -18.09 -14.13 -17.94
CA ALA A 12 -18.17 -12.68 -18.04
C ALA A 12 -18.60 -12.03 -16.71
N GLN A 13 -19.60 -12.61 -16.03
CA GLN A 13 -20.06 -12.13 -14.73
C GLN A 13 -18.94 -12.17 -13.67
N TRP A 14 -18.22 -13.28 -13.59
CA TRP A 14 -17.12 -13.42 -12.63
C TRP A 14 -15.90 -12.57 -12.99
N ALA A 15 -15.63 -12.33 -14.27
CA ALA A 15 -14.60 -11.39 -14.70
C ALA A 15 -14.93 -9.96 -14.24
N GLY A 16 -16.18 -9.51 -14.41
CA GLY A 16 -16.63 -8.20 -13.95
C GLY A 16 -16.50 -8.00 -12.44
N HIS A 17 -16.80 -9.03 -11.64
CA HIS A 17 -16.56 -8.97 -10.19
C HIS A 17 -15.06 -8.83 -9.84
N LEU A 18 -14.16 -9.48 -10.58
CA LEU A 18 -12.72 -9.39 -10.34
C LEU A 18 -12.15 -8.03 -10.78
N GLU A 19 -12.63 -7.47 -11.88
CA GLU A 19 -12.26 -6.12 -12.34
C GLU A 19 -12.71 -5.04 -11.35
N ALA A 20 -13.92 -5.17 -10.78
CA ALA A 20 -14.40 -4.26 -9.74
C ALA A 20 -13.54 -4.31 -8.47
N ILE A 21 -13.12 -5.51 -8.05
CA ILE A 21 -12.19 -5.67 -6.91
C ILE A 21 -10.85 -4.96 -7.18
N GLU A 22 -10.31 -5.08 -8.40
CA GLU A 22 -9.03 -4.47 -8.76
C GLU A 22 -9.14 -2.94 -8.90
N ALA A 23 -10.22 -2.43 -9.48
CA ALA A 23 -10.47 -1.00 -9.61
C ALA A 23 -10.67 -0.30 -8.25
N GLU A 24 -11.31 -0.98 -7.30
CA GLU A 24 -11.59 -0.43 -5.98
C GLU A 24 -10.42 -0.61 -4.99
N GLY A 25 -9.48 -1.51 -5.29
CA GLY A 25 -8.32 -1.79 -4.43
C GLY A 25 -8.68 -2.41 -3.07
N ILE A 26 -9.88 -2.96 -2.93
CA ILE A 26 -10.34 -3.61 -1.70
C ILE A 26 -10.04 -5.10 -1.70
N SER A 27 -10.02 -5.73 -0.52
CA SER A 27 -9.82 -7.18 -0.45
C SER A 27 -11.01 -7.94 -1.05
N ALA A 28 -10.74 -9.09 -1.68
CA ALA A 28 -11.78 -9.98 -2.21
C ALA A 28 -12.81 -10.40 -1.14
N GLN A 29 -12.39 -10.48 0.13
CA GLN A 29 -13.27 -10.76 1.26
C GLN A 29 -14.19 -9.58 1.59
N ALA A 30 -13.69 -8.34 1.53
CA ALA A 30 -14.52 -7.15 1.73
C ALA A 30 -15.55 -6.99 0.61
N TYR A 31 -15.15 -7.25 -0.64
CA TYR A 31 -16.04 -7.25 -1.79
C TYR A 31 -17.11 -8.34 -1.71
N ALA A 32 -16.72 -9.58 -1.39
CA ALA A 32 -17.63 -10.72 -1.19
C ALA A 32 -18.73 -10.40 -0.16
N ARG A 33 -18.35 -9.77 0.96
CA ARG A 33 -19.30 -9.38 2.00
C ARG A 33 -20.27 -8.29 1.54
N ARG A 34 -19.80 -7.34 0.71
CA ARG A 34 -20.64 -6.23 0.21
C ARG A 34 -21.64 -6.69 -0.85
N GLU A 35 -21.19 -7.48 -1.81
CA GLU A 35 -22.00 -7.93 -2.95
C GLU A 35 -22.80 -9.21 -2.66
N GLY A 36 -22.64 -9.81 -1.48
CA GLY A 36 -23.31 -11.06 -1.10
C GLY A 36 -22.80 -12.27 -1.89
N VAL A 37 -21.58 -12.20 -2.41
CA VAL A 37 -20.96 -13.23 -3.24
C VAL A 37 -19.98 -14.05 -2.42
N SER A 38 -19.86 -15.35 -2.71
CA SER A 38 -18.90 -16.22 -2.01
C SER A 38 -17.45 -15.88 -2.34
N ALA A 39 -16.65 -15.60 -1.31
CA ALA A 39 -15.21 -15.40 -1.46
C ALA A 39 -14.52 -16.64 -2.06
N ALA A 40 -14.95 -17.85 -1.69
CA ALA A 40 -14.41 -19.08 -2.25
C ALA A 40 -14.68 -19.20 -3.76
N SER A 41 -15.85 -18.76 -4.22
CA SER A 41 -16.20 -18.70 -5.64
C SER A 41 -15.34 -17.67 -6.38
N LEU A 42 -15.08 -16.49 -5.80
CA LEU A 42 -14.15 -15.51 -6.37
C LEU A 42 -12.74 -16.08 -6.56
N TYR A 43 -12.19 -16.75 -5.54
CA TYR A 43 -10.87 -17.38 -5.65
C TYR A 43 -10.85 -18.49 -6.70
N TYR A 44 -11.89 -19.33 -6.73
CA TYR A 44 -12.04 -20.39 -7.71
C TYR A 44 -12.05 -19.84 -9.15
N TRP A 45 -12.87 -18.82 -9.42
CA TRP A 45 -12.97 -18.21 -10.73
C TRP A 45 -11.71 -17.44 -11.12
N ARG A 46 -11.04 -16.76 -10.18
CA ARG A 46 -9.74 -16.12 -10.44
C ARG A 46 -8.71 -17.13 -10.93
N ARG A 47 -8.60 -18.29 -10.28
CA ARG A 47 -7.70 -19.38 -10.69
C ARG A 47 -8.08 -19.94 -12.06
N ARG A 48 -9.38 -20.17 -12.29
CA ARG A 48 -9.91 -20.76 -13.53
C ARG A 48 -9.76 -19.84 -14.74
N LEU A 49 -9.94 -18.53 -14.56
CA LEU A 49 -9.76 -17.54 -15.63
C LEU A 49 -8.27 -17.37 -15.98
N LYS A 50 -7.38 -17.36 -14.98
CA LYS A 50 -5.92 -17.35 -15.20
C LYS A 50 -5.44 -18.55 -16.02
N SER A 51 -6.02 -19.73 -15.82
CA SER A 51 -5.69 -20.93 -16.62
C SER A 51 -6.26 -20.94 -18.04
N ARG A 52 -7.23 -20.06 -18.35
CA ARG A 52 -7.87 -19.97 -19.68
C ARG A 52 -7.26 -18.90 -20.58
N GLN A 53 -6.51 -17.96 -20.02
CA GLN A 53 -5.67 -17.11 -20.84
C GLN A 53 -4.65 -18.01 -21.53
N PRO A 54 -4.55 -18.00 -22.88
CA PRO A 54 -3.46 -18.69 -23.55
C PRO A 54 -2.19 -18.15 -22.90
N SER A 55 -1.46 -19.05 -22.27
CA SER A 55 -0.15 -18.74 -21.74
C SER A 55 0.64 -18.21 -22.93
N ALA A 56 0.76 -16.90 -23.02
CA ALA A 56 1.88 -16.28 -23.69
C ALA A 56 3.08 -16.77 -22.88
N ALA A 57 3.56 -17.95 -23.25
CA ALA A 57 4.84 -18.49 -22.86
C ALA A 57 5.88 -17.61 -23.57
N ILE A 58 5.98 -16.38 -23.10
CA ILE A 58 7.21 -15.64 -23.08
C ILE A 58 7.49 -15.55 -21.59
N GLU A 59 8.54 -16.22 -21.18
CA GLU A 59 9.30 -16.00 -19.95
C GLU A 59 8.91 -14.72 -19.19
N ALA A 60 7.80 -14.76 -18.45
CA ALA A 60 7.57 -13.81 -17.40
C ALA A 60 8.37 -14.34 -16.22
N ALA A 61 9.69 -14.31 -16.34
CA ALA A 61 10.55 -14.25 -15.17
C ALA A 61 9.89 -13.24 -14.22
N PRO A 62 9.73 -13.57 -12.93
CA PRO A 62 9.07 -12.67 -12.00
C PRO A 62 9.67 -11.29 -12.19
N ARG A 63 8.85 -10.31 -12.62
CA ARG A 63 9.31 -8.94 -12.81
C ARG A 63 9.75 -8.46 -11.43
N LEU A 64 11.04 -8.42 -11.21
CA LEU A 64 11.63 -7.77 -10.05
C LEU A 64 11.38 -6.28 -10.25
N VAL A 65 10.37 -5.77 -9.56
CA VAL A 65 10.13 -4.34 -9.47
C VAL A 65 11.06 -3.82 -8.39
N SER A 66 11.86 -2.80 -8.71
CA SER A 66 12.74 -2.12 -7.76
C SER A 66 11.89 -1.40 -6.70
N VAL A 67 11.65 -2.08 -5.59
CA VAL A 67 11.08 -1.45 -4.40
C VAL A 67 12.15 -0.58 -3.78
N HIS A 68 11.99 0.73 -3.93
CA HIS A 68 12.82 1.68 -3.21
C HIS A 68 12.32 1.65 -1.78
N LEU A 69 13.04 0.93 -0.92
CA LEU A 69 12.92 1.14 0.52
C LEU A 69 13.34 2.59 0.70
N GLY A 70 12.37 3.46 1.01
CA GLY A 70 12.71 4.81 1.44
C GLY A 70 13.75 4.65 2.53
N GLU A 71 14.91 5.29 2.37
CA GLU A 71 15.93 5.31 3.41
C GLU A 71 15.22 5.75 4.69
N THR A 72 14.94 4.80 5.59
CA THR A 72 14.63 5.15 6.96
C THR A 72 15.89 5.79 7.46
N PRO A 73 15.92 7.13 7.66
CA PRO A 73 17.11 7.76 8.18
C PRO A 73 17.46 7.02 9.47
N GLU A 74 18.68 6.50 9.55
CA GLU A 74 19.15 5.93 10.81
C GLU A 74 18.87 6.97 11.90
N PRO A 75 18.23 6.59 13.02
CA PRO A 75 17.86 7.55 14.04
C PRO A 75 19.14 8.16 14.62
N VAL A 76 19.52 9.33 14.11
CA VAL A 76 20.66 10.10 14.61
C VAL A 76 20.23 10.67 15.94
N ARG A 77 20.81 10.13 17.01
CA ARG A 77 20.66 10.71 18.34
C ARG A 77 21.40 12.04 18.38
N CYS A 78 20.65 13.14 18.50
CA CYS A 78 21.22 14.47 18.63
C CYS A 78 20.77 15.12 19.94
N THR A 79 21.68 15.91 20.51
CA THR A 79 21.44 16.66 21.74
C THR A 79 21.44 18.15 21.43
N LEU A 80 20.43 18.87 21.90
CA LEU A 80 20.34 20.33 21.80
C LEU A 80 20.45 20.95 23.20
N LEU A 81 21.28 21.98 23.31
CA LEU A 81 21.38 22.83 24.49
C LEU A 81 20.57 24.10 24.24
N VAL A 82 19.53 24.32 25.03
CA VAL A 82 18.53 25.37 24.78
C VAL A 82 18.80 26.61 25.64
N ALA A 83 19.18 26.38 26.90
CA ALA A 83 19.54 27.38 27.89
C ALA A 83 20.48 26.72 28.92
N PRO A 84 21.14 27.47 29.81
CA PRO A 84 21.90 26.89 30.91
C PRO A 84 21.03 25.90 31.70
N GLY A 85 21.44 24.64 31.74
CA GLY A 85 20.71 23.57 32.44
C GLY A 85 19.54 22.93 31.67
N VAL A 86 19.20 23.40 30.47
CA VAL A 86 18.11 22.82 29.64
C VAL A 86 18.71 22.08 28.44
N ARG A 87 18.54 20.75 28.44
CA ARG A 87 19.01 19.84 27.40
C ARG A 87 17.85 19.06 26.81
N LEU A 88 17.78 18.99 25.48
CA LEU A 88 16.84 18.14 24.75
C LEU A 88 17.60 17.01 24.05
N GLU A 89 17.13 15.78 24.22
CA GLU A 89 17.63 14.61 23.50
C GLU A 89 16.60 14.17 22.48
N LEU A 90 17.02 14.03 21.22
CA LEU A 90 16.16 13.74 20.09
C LEU A 90 16.70 12.53 19.32
N MET A 91 15.79 11.68 18.84
CA MET A 91 16.14 10.47 18.07
C MET A 91 16.35 10.75 16.57
N GLN A 92 16.15 11.99 16.14
CA GLN A 92 16.38 12.45 14.78
C GLN A 92 16.72 13.93 14.79
N LEU A 93 17.50 14.38 13.80
CA LEU A 93 17.81 15.78 13.60
C LEU A 93 16.52 16.55 13.22
N PRO A 94 16.08 17.53 14.02
CA PRO A 94 14.90 18.33 13.67
C PRO A 94 15.18 19.23 12.47
N SER A 95 14.12 19.68 11.80
CA SER A 95 14.24 20.57 10.64
C SER A 95 14.83 21.94 11.03
N ALA A 96 15.50 22.59 10.08
CA ALA A 96 16.03 23.95 10.27
C ALA A 96 14.95 24.96 10.69
N ALA A 97 13.73 24.83 10.17
CA ALA A 97 12.60 25.68 10.53
C ALA A 97 12.20 25.52 12.01
N TRP A 98 12.18 24.29 12.52
CA TRP A 98 11.89 24.02 13.93
C TRP A 98 12.98 24.61 14.84
N LEU A 99 14.24 24.46 14.47
CA LEU A 99 15.37 25.04 15.21
C LEU A 99 15.29 26.57 15.28
N ALA A 100 14.93 27.23 14.17
CA ALA A 100 14.74 28.66 14.14
C ALA A 100 13.59 29.13 15.05
N GLN A 101 12.48 28.39 15.06
CA GLN A 101 11.34 28.67 15.95
C GLN A 101 11.70 28.51 17.43
N LEU A 102 12.43 27.44 17.77
CA LEU A 102 12.92 27.22 19.13
C LEU A 102 13.84 28.36 19.58
N ALA A 103 14.81 28.74 18.74
CA ALA A 103 15.72 29.84 19.05
C ALA A 103 14.97 31.17 19.28
N ALA A 104 13.99 31.48 18.43
CA ALA A 104 13.15 32.67 18.59
C ALA A 104 12.28 32.63 19.85
N ALA A 105 11.80 31.45 20.25
CA ALA A 105 11.03 31.29 21.50
C ALA A 105 11.90 31.52 22.74
N VAL A 106 13.10 30.92 22.77
CA VAL A 106 14.04 31.08 23.89
C VAL A 106 14.51 32.53 24.02
N ALA A 107 14.84 33.18 22.91
CA ALA A 107 15.26 34.59 22.91
C ALA A 107 14.19 35.56 23.46
N ARG A 108 12.91 35.18 23.41
CA ARG A 108 11.81 35.96 24.00
C ARG A 108 11.68 35.75 25.51
N GLN A 109 12.11 34.60 26.04
CA GLN A 109 12.00 34.29 27.47
C GLN A 109 13.14 34.88 28.31
N VAL A 110 14.25 35.24 27.68
CA VAL A 110 15.44 35.83 28.35
C VAL A 110 15.35 37.36 28.41
N ARG A 111 14.28 37.99 27.88
CA ARG A 111 14.05 39.44 27.94
C ARG A 111 13.17 39.83 29.12
#